data_AF-A0A7S0GI47-F1
#
_entry.id   AF-A0A7S0GI47-F1
#
_cell.length_a   1.000
_cell.length_b   1.000
_cell.length_c   1.000
_cell.angle_alpha   90.00
_cell.angle_beta   90.00
_cell.angle_gamma   90.00
#
_symmetry.space_group_name_H-M   'P 1'
#
loop_
_entity.id
_entity.type
_entity.pdbx_description
1 polymer ?
#
loop_
_entity_poly.entity_id
_entity_poly.type
_entity_poly.pdbx_seq_one_letter_code
_entity_poly.pdbx_strand_id
1 'polypeptide(L)'
;MNRLDEDEKLQYSQINSCVEYPYNEKETKILHKLGAGFHGPKYELLEDGSGRPYSSIVNMRAAKIRNFLSVTEFDWVKQLLVVRYEDLFLDGTESLIKSIEELTGVNATCDLFKPQVKKKQLNLPKLQKDWMEKHVDWKAENMIGYRKHEIP
;
A
#
# COMPACT_ATOMS: atom_id res chain seq x y z
N MET A 1 6.07 7.48 36.71
CA MET A 1 7.07 8.31 36.01
C MET A 1 7.06 7.86 34.56
N ASN A 2 6.88 8.81 33.64
CA ASN A 2 6.19 8.67 32.37
C ASN A 2 6.87 7.70 31.38
N ARG A 3 6.12 6.69 30.91
CA ARG A 3 6.49 5.78 29.81
C ARG A 3 5.75 6.17 28.51
N LEU A 4 5.51 7.46 28.32
CA LEU A 4 4.88 8.02 27.13
C LEU A 4 5.84 8.92 26.34
N ASP A 5 7.03 9.19 26.88
CA ASP A 5 7.97 10.16 26.32
C ASP A 5 9.07 9.50 25.44
N GLU A 6 9.16 8.17 25.41
CA GLU A 6 10.15 7.44 24.58
C GLU A 6 9.63 7.12 23.17
N ASP A 7 8.31 7.06 22.99
CA ASP A 7 7.67 6.76 21.69
C ASP A 7 7.70 7.95 20.71
N GLU A 8 7.98 9.16 21.18
CA GLU A 8 8.01 10.39 20.36
C GLU A 8 9.25 10.53 19.46
N LYS A 9 10.17 9.55 19.48
CA LYS A 9 11.42 9.58 18.70
C LYS A 9 11.62 8.36 17.80
N LEU A 10 10.59 7.56 17.57
CA LEU A 10 10.71 6.37 16.72
C LEU A 10 10.56 6.77 15.25
N GLN A 11 11.61 6.53 14.44
CA GLN A 11 11.45 6.61 12.99
C GLN A 11 10.43 5.55 12.52
N TYR A 12 9.79 5.80 11.38
CA TYR A 12 8.84 4.87 10.75
C TYR A 12 9.41 3.44 10.58
N SER A 13 10.72 3.33 10.32
CA SER A 13 11.48 2.07 10.20
C SER A 13 11.93 1.47 11.54
N GLN A 14 11.70 2.16 12.66
CA GLN A 14 12.25 1.87 13.98
C GLN A 14 11.18 1.45 14.99
N ILE A 15 10.00 1.01 14.56
CA ILE A 15 9.13 0.19 15.43
C ILE A 15 9.83 -1.17 15.60
N ASN A 16 10.90 -1.19 16.37
CA ASN A 16 11.46 -2.41 16.94
C ASN A 16 10.42 -2.89 17.93
N SER A 17 9.73 -3.98 17.58
CA SER A 17 9.04 -4.77 18.60
C SER A 17 10.06 -5.01 19.71
N CYS A 18 9.81 -4.55 20.93
CA CYS A 18 10.70 -4.75 22.09
C CYS A 18 10.84 -6.24 22.50
N VAL A 19 10.46 -7.16 21.62
CA VAL A 19 10.42 -8.58 21.82
C VAL A 19 11.18 -9.21 20.65
N GLU A 20 12.36 -9.75 20.95
CA GLU A 20 13.21 -10.46 19.99
C GLU A 20 12.54 -11.80 19.61
N TYR A 21 12.56 -12.11 18.30
CA TYR A 21 12.06 -13.39 17.78
C TYR A 21 13.17 -14.45 17.83
N PRO A 22 12.88 -15.73 18.14
CA PRO A 22 11.57 -16.35 18.32
C PRO A 22 10.97 -16.17 19.72
N TYR A 23 9.66 -15.93 19.77
CA TYR A 23 8.90 -15.85 21.01
C TYR A 23 8.84 -17.22 21.71
N ASN A 24 9.05 -17.25 23.02
CA ASN A 24 8.74 -18.46 23.79
C ASN A 24 7.22 -18.61 24.01
N GLU A 25 6.75 -19.83 24.29
CA GLU A 25 5.31 -20.14 24.36
C GLU A 25 4.54 -19.32 25.42
N LYS A 26 5.24 -18.86 26.47
CA LYS A 26 4.68 -18.00 27.52
C LYS A 26 4.52 -16.56 27.03
N GLU A 27 5.52 -16.03 26.32
CA GLU A 27 5.48 -14.71 25.67
C GLU A 27 4.38 -14.65 24.61
N THR A 28 4.24 -15.68 23.77
CA THR A 28 3.20 -15.74 22.74
C THR A 28 1.79 -15.67 23.33
N LYS A 29 1.55 -16.35 24.46
CA LYS A 29 0.26 -16.31 25.17
C LYS A 29 -0.02 -14.94 25.80
N ILE A 30 1.00 -14.26 26.30
CA ILE A 30 0.88 -12.90 26.87
C ILE A 30 0.62 -11.88 25.76
N LEU A 31 1.35 -11.97 24.64
CA LEU A 31 1.19 -11.12 23.46
C LEU A 31 -0.20 -11.28 22.81
N HIS A 32 -0.69 -12.52 22.70
CA HIS A 32 -2.06 -12.78 22.21
C HIS A 32 -3.13 -12.19 23.15
N LYS A 33 -2.92 -12.25 24.47
CA LYS A 33 -3.88 -11.78 25.48
C LYS A 33 -3.89 -10.25 25.63
N LEU A 34 -2.78 -9.58 25.36
CA LEU A 34 -2.63 -8.12 25.34
C LEU A 34 -3.07 -7.48 24.02
N GLY A 35 -3.43 -8.30 23.02
CA GLY A 35 -3.70 -7.83 21.66
C GLY A 35 -2.39 -7.59 20.93
N ALA A 36 -1.93 -8.60 20.18
CA ALA A 36 -0.71 -8.58 19.37
C ALA A 36 -0.71 -7.55 18.21
N GLY A 37 -1.53 -6.49 18.29
CA GLY A 37 -1.53 -5.35 17.36
C GLY A 37 -0.64 -4.20 17.81
N PHE A 38 -0.13 -4.19 19.05
CA PHE A 38 0.73 -3.10 19.55
C PHE A 38 2.19 -3.16 19.08
N HIS A 39 2.64 -4.32 18.60
CA HIS A 39 4.01 -4.56 18.13
C HIS A 39 4.12 -4.66 16.60
N GLY A 40 3.02 -4.44 15.87
CA GLY A 40 3.00 -4.43 14.42
C GLY A 40 3.42 -3.07 13.85
N PRO A 41 3.94 -3.02 12.61
CA PRO A 41 4.17 -1.76 11.92
C PRO A 41 2.85 -0.97 11.82
N LYS A 42 2.88 0.30 12.26
CA LYS A 42 1.74 1.22 12.23
C LYS A 42 1.81 2.09 10.98
N TYR A 43 1.01 1.76 9.98
CA TYR A 43 1.02 2.44 8.68
C TYR A 43 0.18 3.73 8.66
N GLU A 44 -0.56 3.98 9.74
CA GLU A 44 -1.48 5.11 9.87
C GLU A 44 -0.81 6.35 10.47
N LEU A 45 0.45 6.25 10.88
CA LEU A 45 1.22 7.33 11.51
C LEU A 45 2.07 8.09 10.48
N LEU A 46 2.26 9.38 10.72
CA LEU A 46 3.10 10.25 9.92
C LEU A 46 4.54 9.73 9.87
N GLU A 47 5.16 9.86 8.70
CA GLU A 47 6.55 9.50 8.43
C GLU A 47 7.57 10.46 9.11
N ASP A 48 7.10 11.55 9.73
CA ASP A 48 7.94 12.55 10.41
C ASP A 48 8.50 12.09 11.77
N GLY A 49 8.16 10.85 12.19
CA GLY A 49 8.56 10.28 13.47
C GLY A 49 7.81 10.86 14.67
N SER A 50 6.81 11.72 14.46
CA SER A 50 6.08 12.35 15.55
C SER A 50 5.07 11.42 16.24
N GLY A 51 4.88 10.20 15.73
CA GLY A 51 3.86 9.26 16.22
C GLY A 51 2.41 9.72 16.03
N ARG A 52 2.14 10.78 15.25
CA ARG A 52 0.78 11.32 15.04
C ARG A 52 0.12 10.59 13.87
N PRO A 53 -1.21 10.35 13.91
CA PRO A 53 -1.92 9.79 12.78
C PRO A 53 -2.10 10.81 11.64
N TYR A 54 -2.24 10.33 10.40
CA TYR A 54 -2.66 11.18 9.29
C TYR A 54 -4.04 11.78 9.55
N SER A 55 -4.18 13.09 9.33
CA SER A 55 -5.46 13.80 9.46
C SER A 55 -6.45 13.50 8.32
N SER A 56 -5.98 12.90 7.23
CA SER A 56 -6.78 12.59 6.05
C SER A 56 -6.35 11.25 5.45
N ILE A 57 -7.33 10.39 5.13
CA ILE A 57 -7.12 9.10 4.46
C ILE A 57 -6.45 9.30 3.10
N VAL A 58 -6.74 10.39 2.40
CA VAL A 58 -6.17 10.69 1.09
C VAL A 58 -4.66 10.96 1.21
N ASN A 59 -4.25 11.67 2.26
CA ASN A 59 -2.83 11.93 2.53
C ASN A 59 -2.11 10.64 2.96
N MET A 60 -2.75 9.84 3.83
CA MET A 60 -2.23 8.53 4.23
C MET A 60 -2.04 7.62 3.02
N ARG A 61 -3.00 7.59 2.10
CA ARG A 61 -2.91 6.79 0.87
C ARG A 61 -1.74 7.24 0.00
N ALA A 62 -1.55 8.55 -0.19
CA ALA A 62 -0.43 9.07 -0.96
C ALA A 62 0.94 8.70 -0.35
N ALA A 63 1.06 8.80 0.97
CA ALA A 63 2.27 8.35 1.68
C ALA A 63 2.49 6.83 1.52
N LYS A 64 1.43 6.04 1.72
CA LYS A 64 1.45 4.59 1.55
C LYS A 64 1.87 4.17 0.14
N ILE A 65 1.42 4.87 -0.90
CA ILE A 65 1.87 4.62 -2.28
C ILE A 65 3.37 4.82 -2.40
N ARG A 66 3.91 5.95 -1.92
CA ARG A 66 5.36 6.21 -1.99
C ARG A 66 6.17 5.16 -1.22
N ASN A 67 5.72 4.81 -0.02
CA ASN A 67 6.35 3.78 0.79
C ASN A 67 6.28 2.39 0.12
N PHE A 68 5.19 2.03 -0.55
CA PHE A 68 5.16 0.76 -1.29
C PHE A 68 6.07 0.74 -2.49
N LEU A 69 6.29 1.89 -3.14
CA LEU A 69 7.14 1.97 -4.32
C LEU A 69 8.63 2.08 -3.97
N SER A 70 8.98 2.45 -2.73
CA SER A 70 10.37 2.43 -2.26
C SER A 70 10.97 1.02 -2.20
N VAL A 71 10.16 -0.04 -2.28
CA VAL A 71 10.68 -1.42 -2.42
C VAL A 71 11.56 -1.60 -3.66
N THR A 72 11.43 -0.73 -4.67
CA THR A 72 12.33 -0.70 -5.84
C THR A 72 13.77 -0.34 -5.50
N GLU A 73 14.01 0.29 -4.35
CA GLU A 73 15.34 0.66 -3.87
C GLU A 73 16.07 -0.51 -3.18
N PHE A 74 15.38 -1.63 -2.93
CA PHE A 74 15.97 -2.78 -2.25
C PHE A 74 16.83 -3.60 -3.23
N ASP A 75 18.06 -3.94 -2.81
CA ASP A 75 19.05 -4.63 -3.67
C ASP A 75 18.57 -5.96 -4.28
N TRP A 76 17.66 -6.65 -3.58
CA TRP A 76 17.08 -7.93 -3.99
C TRP A 76 15.84 -7.79 -4.88
N VAL A 77 15.27 -6.59 -5.02
CA VAL A 77 14.15 -6.34 -5.93
C VAL A 77 14.72 -5.98 -7.29
N LYS A 78 14.59 -6.91 -8.25
CA LYS A 78 15.07 -6.68 -9.63
C LYS A 78 14.11 -5.83 -10.44
N GLN A 79 12.82 -5.95 -10.18
CA GLN A 79 11.79 -5.20 -10.89
C GLN A 79 10.50 -5.15 -10.11
N LEU A 80 9.74 -4.08 -10.32
CA LEU A 80 8.41 -3.89 -9.78
C LEU A 80 7.40 -3.71 -10.93
N LEU A 81 6.36 -4.53 -10.93
CA LEU A 81 5.22 -4.39 -11.83
C LEU A 81 4.04 -3.85 -11.04
N VAL A 82 3.62 -2.62 -11.35
CA VAL A 82 2.44 -2.01 -10.75
C VAL A 82 1.25 -2.22 -11.67
N VAL A 83 0.19 -2.82 -11.16
CA VAL A 83 -0.99 -3.18 -11.94
C VAL A 83 -2.25 -2.69 -11.26
N ARG A 84 -3.16 -2.09 -12.03
CA ARG A 84 -4.47 -1.67 -11.52
C ARG A 84 -5.46 -2.82 -11.64
N TYR A 85 -6.28 -2.99 -10.61
CA TYR A 85 -7.33 -4.00 -10.60
C TYR A 85 -8.29 -3.80 -11.77
N GLU A 86 -8.61 -2.55 -12.10
CA GLU A 86 -9.54 -2.19 -13.16
C GLU A 86 -9.03 -2.64 -14.53
N ASP A 87 -7.72 -2.55 -14.77
CA ASP A 87 -7.12 -3.00 -16.04
C ASP A 87 -7.13 -4.52 -16.12
N LEU A 88 -6.75 -5.22 -15.05
CA LEU A 88 -6.84 -6.69 -14.99
C LEU A 88 -8.27 -7.21 -15.19
N PHE A 89 -9.24 -6.47 -14.67
CA PHE A 89 -10.64 -6.83 -14.81
C PHE A 89 -11.14 -6.62 -16.25
N LEU A 90 -10.73 -5.53 -16.91
CA LEU A 90 -11.20 -5.16 -18.24
C LEU A 90 -10.45 -5.89 -19.35
N ASP A 91 -9.13 -6.05 -19.22
CA ASP A 91 -8.26 -6.59 -20.27
C ASP A 91 -7.88 -8.05 -20.00
N GLY A 92 -8.20 -8.57 -18.81
CA GLY A 92 -7.79 -9.90 -18.38
C GLY A 92 -6.33 -9.93 -17.90
N THR A 93 -5.77 -11.14 -17.77
CA THR A 93 -4.40 -11.33 -17.25
C THR A 93 -3.33 -11.44 -18.33
N GLU A 94 -3.70 -11.45 -19.61
CA GLU A 94 -2.77 -11.69 -20.73
C GLU A 94 -1.57 -10.73 -20.72
N SER A 95 -1.83 -9.42 -20.64
CA SER A 95 -0.78 -8.39 -20.63
C SER A 95 0.19 -8.53 -19.46
N LEU A 96 -0.34 -8.85 -18.27
CA LEU A 96 0.47 -9.05 -17.07
C LEU A 96 1.34 -10.31 -17.20
N ILE A 97 0.76 -11.42 -17.65
CA ILE A 97 1.51 -12.67 -17.82
C ILE A 97 2.62 -12.46 -18.84
N LYS A 98 2.33 -11.86 -20.00
CA LYS A 98 3.35 -11.55 -21.01
C LYS A 98 4.49 -10.71 -20.44
N SER A 99 4.17 -9.69 -19.62
CA SER A 99 5.19 -8.89 -18.94
C SER A 99 6.05 -9.75 -18.01
N ILE A 100 5.47 -10.69 -17.28
CA ILE A 100 6.22 -11.59 -16.39
C ILE A 100 7.09 -12.56 -17.21
N GLU A 101 6.58 -13.11 -18.31
CA GLU A 101 7.32 -14.01 -19.20
C GLU A 101 8.54 -13.31 -19.82
N GLU A 102 8.38 -12.07 -20.28
CA GLU A 102 9.47 -11.26 -20.84
C GLU A 102 10.58 -10.97 -19.81
N LEU A 103 10.21 -10.78 -18.54
CA LEU A 103 11.16 -10.45 -17.47
C LEU A 103 11.85 -11.67 -16.88
N THR A 104 11.16 -12.81 -16.84
CA THR A 104 11.67 -14.06 -16.25
C THR A 104 12.27 -15.00 -17.28
N GLY A 105 11.91 -14.86 -18.57
CA GLY A 105 12.24 -15.81 -19.62
C GLY A 105 11.49 -17.14 -19.50
N VAL A 106 10.48 -17.24 -18.63
CA VAL A 106 9.70 -18.46 -18.38
C VAL A 106 8.33 -18.30 -18.97
N ASN A 107 7.90 -19.26 -19.79
CA ASN A 107 6.56 -19.26 -20.39
C ASN A 107 5.52 -19.84 -19.41
N ALA A 108 4.34 -19.23 -19.37
CA ALA A 108 3.21 -19.67 -18.60
C ALA A 108 2.54 -20.90 -19.22
N THR A 109 2.15 -21.84 -18.38
CA THR A 109 1.41 -23.05 -18.79
C THR A 109 -0.05 -23.04 -18.36
N CYS A 110 -0.53 -21.91 -17.80
CA CYS A 110 -1.87 -21.77 -17.24
C CYS A 110 -2.84 -21.07 -18.20
N ASP A 111 -4.13 -21.29 -17.97
CA ASP A 111 -5.18 -20.58 -18.70
C ASP A 111 -5.25 -19.11 -18.26
N LEU A 112 -5.31 -18.21 -19.25
CA LEU A 112 -5.43 -16.78 -19.00
C LEU A 112 -6.85 -16.42 -18.57
N PHE A 113 -6.97 -15.55 -17.56
CA PHE A 113 -8.26 -14.97 -17.19
C PHE A 113 -8.68 -13.96 -18.27
N LYS A 114 -9.90 -14.16 -18.77
CA LYS A 114 -10.48 -13.33 -19.83
C LYS A 114 -11.00 -12.00 -19.28
N PRO A 115 -11.03 -10.94 -20.11
CA PRO A 115 -11.81 -9.72 -19.90
C PRO A 115 -13.20 -9.97 -19.32
N GLN A 116 -13.55 -9.21 -18.28
CA GLN A 116 -14.91 -9.21 -17.73
C GLN A 116 -15.70 -7.98 -18.18
N VAL A 117 -17.01 -8.18 -18.38
CA VAL A 117 -17.91 -7.08 -18.76
C VAL A 117 -18.06 -6.12 -17.60
N LYS A 118 -17.73 -4.85 -17.84
CA LYS A 118 -17.80 -3.78 -16.86
C LYS A 118 -19.22 -3.62 -16.33
N LYS A 119 -19.38 -3.74 -15.01
CA LYS A 119 -20.61 -3.29 -14.34
C LYS A 119 -20.71 -1.76 -14.46
N LYS A 120 -21.93 -1.25 -14.58
CA LYS A 120 -22.19 0.20 -14.65
C LYS A 120 -21.46 0.91 -13.51
N GLN A 121 -20.61 1.89 -13.84
CA GLN A 121 -19.91 2.68 -12.83
C GLN A 121 -20.95 3.39 -11.95
N LEU A 122 -20.68 3.40 -10.64
CA LEU A 122 -21.42 4.25 -9.71
C LEU A 122 -21.17 5.71 -10.10
N ASN A 123 -22.25 6.42 -10.41
CA ASN A 123 -22.20 7.86 -10.66
C ASN A 123 -22.02 8.57 -9.32
N LEU A 124 -20.77 8.93 -9.00
CA LEU A 124 -20.48 9.74 -7.83
C LEU A 124 -21.04 11.17 -8.00
N PRO A 125 -21.62 11.77 -6.94
CA PRO A 125 -22.03 13.17 -6.94
C PRO A 125 -20.89 14.10 -7.35
N LYS A 126 -21.19 15.18 -8.10
CA LYS A 126 -20.20 16.15 -8.58
C LYS A 126 -19.33 16.69 -7.45
N LEU A 127 -19.95 17.05 -6.32
CA LEU A 127 -19.23 17.57 -5.14
C LEU A 127 -18.12 16.63 -4.65
N GLN A 128 -18.36 15.31 -4.67
CA GLN A 128 -17.35 14.34 -4.25
C GLN A 128 -16.20 14.26 -5.27
N LYS A 129 -16.50 14.32 -6.57
CA LYS A 129 -15.48 14.35 -7.63
C LYS A 129 -14.61 15.58 -7.51
N ASP A 130 -15.21 16.75 -7.40
CA ASP A 130 -14.50 18.04 -7.27
C ASP A 130 -13.63 18.06 -6.01
N TRP A 131 -14.12 17.49 -4.90
CA TRP A 131 -13.35 17.37 -3.67
C TRP A 131 -12.13 16.46 -3.85
N MET A 132 -12.30 15.28 -4.48
CA MET A 132 -11.19 14.37 -4.76
C MET A 132 -10.16 15.00 -5.70
N GLU A 133 -10.60 15.69 -6.75
CA GLU A 133 -9.70 16.37 -7.69
C GLU A 133 -8.82 17.45 -7.02
N LYS A 134 -9.33 18.08 -5.96
CA LYS A 134 -8.63 19.13 -5.22
C LYS A 134 -7.70 18.60 -4.13
N HIS A 135 -8.09 17.53 -3.42
CA HIS A 135 -7.37 17.08 -2.22
C HIS A 135 -6.51 15.84 -2.44
N VAL A 136 -6.71 15.11 -3.53
CA VAL A 136 -5.87 13.96 -3.89
C VAL A 136 -4.52 14.42 -4.40
N ASP A 137 -3.48 13.76 -3.89
CA ASP A 137 -2.13 13.89 -4.42
C ASP A 137 -2.02 13.07 -5.72
N TRP A 138 -2.36 13.72 -6.82
CA TRP A 138 -2.31 13.11 -8.14
C TRP A 138 -0.91 12.74 -8.60
N LYS A 139 0.14 13.31 -7.99
CA LYS A 139 1.52 12.91 -8.30
C LYS A 139 1.78 11.51 -7.75
N ALA A 140 1.35 11.22 -6.52
CA ALA A 140 1.45 9.88 -5.94
C ALA A 140 0.56 8.88 -6.70
N GLU A 141 -0.70 9.22 -6.96
CA GLU A 141 -1.63 8.31 -7.67
C GLU A 141 -1.17 7.96 -9.09
N ASN A 142 -0.49 8.89 -9.78
CA ASN A 142 0.09 8.63 -11.11
C ASN A 142 1.18 7.57 -11.08
N MET A 143 1.94 7.46 -9.99
CA MET A 143 2.96 6.41 -9.83
C MET A 143 2.37 4.99 -9.91
N ILE A 144 1.08 4.84 -9.61
CA ILE A 144 0.35 3.56 -9.71
C ILE A 144 -0.67 3.54 -10.85
N GLY A 145 -0.54 4.46 -11.81
CA GLY A 145 -1.31 4.49 -13.05
C GLY A 145 -2.68 5.18 -12.97
N TYR A 146 -3.09 5.76 -11.83
CA TYR A 146 -4.30 6.59 -11.76
C TYR A 146 -4.01 8.00 -12.26
N ARG A 147 -4.94 8.59 -12.99
CA ARG A 147 -4.77 9.91 -13.60
C ARG A 147 -5.87 10.85 -13.14
N LYS A 148 -5.52 12.11 -12.95
CA LYS A 148 -6.52 13.16 -12.77
C LYS A 148 -7.37 13.20 -14.03
N HIS A 149 -8.69 13.30 -13.87
CA HIS A 149 -9.55 13.53 -15.02
C HIS A 149 -9.13 14.85 -15.66
N GLU A 150 -8.68 14.78 -16.90
CA GLU A 150 -8.58 15.96 -17.75
C GLU A 150 -10.02 16.30 -18.11
N ILE A 151 -10.52 17.41 -17.57
CA ILE A 151 -11.77 17.99 -18.02
C ILE A 151 -11.48 18.51 -19.44
N PRO A 152 -12.14 18.01 -20.49
CA PRO A 152 -12.03 18.59 -21.82
C PRO A 152 -12.54 20.04 -21.84
#